data_AF-A0AAJ3NAN2-F1
#
_entry.id   AF-A0AAJ3NAN2-F1
#
_cell.length_a   1.000
_cell.length_b   1.000
_cell.length_c   1.000
_cell.angle_alpha   90.00
_cell.angle_beta   90.00
_cell.angle_gamma   90.00
#
_symmetry.space_group_name_H-M   'P 1'
#
loop_
_entity.id
_entity.type
_entity.pdbx_description
1 polymer ?
#
loop_
_entity_poly.entity_id
_entity_poly.type
_entity_poly.pdbx_seq_one_letter_code
_entity_poly.pdbx_strand_id
1 'polypeptide(L)'
;MKYVSRVSTIYQAKNKLDKEIIKLLEAADRILIDKEELSAFKKKITNQIKDLNKQNPRCTPKEPSWYNAGDKYRDFGLSGIECVMFYIHQITKIN
;
A
#
# COMPACT_ATOMS: atom_id res chain seq x y z
N MET A 1 -7.85 9.58 -15.97
CA MET A 1 -7.06 8.32 -15.93
C MET A 1 -7.30 7.70 -14.57
N LYS A 2 -7.53 6.40 -14.48
CA LYS A 2 -7.90 5.75 -13.21
C LYS A 2 -6.85 4.72 -12.82
N TYR A 3 -6.77 4.49 -11.53
CA TYR A 3 -5.93 3.48 -10.91
C TYR A 3 -6.78 2.55 -10.05
N VAL A 4 -6.25 1.37 -9.75
CA VAL A 4 -6.84 0.43 -8.79
C VAL A 4 -5.77 -0.03 -7.81
N SER A 5 -6.07 0.02 -6.52
CA SER A 5 -5.21 -0.60 -5.51
C SER A 5 -5.38 -2.12 -5.48
N ARG A 6 -4.31 -2.83 -5.13
CA ARG A 6 -4.32 -4.29 -5.11
C ARG A 6 -3.41 -4.83 -4.02
N VAL A 7 -3.95 -5.68 -3.14
CA VAL A 7 -3.17 -6.65 -2.38
C VAL A 7 -2.78 -7.78 -3.32
N SER A 8 -1.48 -7.93 -3.57
CA SER A 8 -0.94 -9.01 -4.40
C SER A 8 -0.74 -10.28 -3.59
N THR A 9 -0.02 -10.16 -2.48
CA THR A 9 0.40 -11.29 -1.66
C THR A 9 0.44 -10.87 -0.20
N ILE A 10 -0.09 -11.71 0.69
CA ILE A 10 0.03 -11.55 2.14
C ILE A 10 1.03 -12.60 2.63
N TYR A 11 2.00 -12.16 3.44
CA TYR A 11 2.96 -13.03 4.09
C TYR A 11 2.58 -13.27 5.55
N GLN A 12 3.22 -14.24 6.19
CA GLN A 12 2.96 -14.54 7.60
C GLN A 12 3.32 -13.34 8.48
N ALA A 13 2.32 -12.82 9.20
CA ALA A 13 2.51 -11.75 10.17
C ALA A 13 3.34 -12.22 11.35
N LYS A 14 4.42 -11.50 11.69
CA LYS A 14 5.34 -11.87 12.78
C LYS A 14 4.94 -11.27 14.12
N ASN A 15 4.21 -10.15 14.12
CA ASN A 15 3.83 -9.41 15.32
C ASN A 15 2.48 -8.69 15.15
N LYS A 16 2.06 -7.94 16.19
CA LYS A 16 0.80 -7.19 16.20
C LYS A 16 0.76 -6.09 15.12
N LEU A 17 1.85 -5.34 14.96
CA LEU A 17 1.96 -4.29 13.95
C LEU A 17 1.75 -4.84 12.52
N ASP A 18 2.38 -5.97 12.19
CA ASP A 18 2.23 -6.62 10.88
C ASP A 18 0.75 -6.99 10.62
N LYS A 19 0.03 -7.52 11.62
CA LYS A 19 -1.39 -7.87 11.51
C LYS A 19 -2.26 -6.64 11.24
N GLU A 20 -1.99 -5.54 11.94
CA GLU A 20 -2.74 -4.29 11.76
C GLU A 20 -2.47 -3.65 10.39
N ILE A 21 -1.22 -3.71 9.90
CA ILE A 21 -0.87 -3.22 8.57
C ILE A 21 -1.54 -4.07 7.47
N ILE A 22 -1.55 -5.40 7.61
CA ILE A 22 -2.27 -6.29 6.68
C ILE A 22 -3.75 -5.88 6.63
N LYS A 23 -4.40 -5.77 7.80
CA LYS A 23 -5.82 -5.39 7.87
C LYS A 23 -6.11 -4.03 7.25
N LEU A 24 -5.22 -3.04 7.46
CA LEU A 24 -5.31 -1.72 6.84
C LEU A 24 -5.26 -1.81 5.31
N LEU A 25 -4.33 -2.60 4.77
CA LEU A 25 -4.12 -2.71 3.32
C LEU A 25 -5.16 -3.60 2.64
N GLU A 26 -5.68 -4.62 3.32
CA GLU A 26 -6.85 -5.39 2.87
C GLU A 26 -8.10 -4.50 2.78
N ALA A 27 -8.33 -3.63 3.76
CA ALA A 27 -9.42 -2.65 3.71
C ALA A 27 -9.23 -1.61 2.59
N ALA A 28 -8.00 -1.47 2.09
CA ALA A 28 -7.65 -0.64 0.96
C ALA A 28 -7.51 -1.42 -0.36
N ASP A 29 -7.88 -2.70 -0.41
CA ASP A 29 -7.84 -3.51 -1.63
C ASP A 29 -8.95 -3.10 -2.62
N ARG A 30 -8.66 -3.14 -3.92
CA ARG A 30 -9.61 -2.88 -5.02
C ARG A 30 -10.32 -1.52 -4.98
N ILE A 31 -9.70 -0.51 -4.37
CA ILE A 31 -10.21 0.86 -4.41
C ILE A 31 -9.85 1.47 -5.77
N LEU A 32 -10.87 2.03 -6.44
CA LEU A 32 -10.68 2.86 -7.63
C LEU A 32 -10.22 4.24 -7.20
N ILE A 33 -9.16 4.73 -7.84
CA ILE A 33 -8.51 5.99 -7.49
C ILE A 33 -8.41 6.84 -8.75
N ASP A 34 -8.93 8.06 -8.70
CA ASP A 34 -8.74 9.01 -9.78
C ASP A 34 -7.31 9.57 -9.77
N LYS A 35 -6.77 9.93 -10.95
CA LYS A 35 -5.36 10.37 -11.08
C LYS A 35 -5.04 11.55 -10.16
N GLU A 36 -6.00 12.44 -10.00
CA GLU A 36 -5.93 13.65 -9.20
C GLU A 36 -5.82 13.33 -7.69
N GLU A 37 -6.39 12.19 -7.27
CA GLU A 37 -6.41 11.73 -5.87
C GLU A 37 -5.25 10.78 -5.54
N LEU A 38 -4.54 10.26 -6.54
CA LEU A 38 -3.48 9.27 -6.37
C LEU A 38 -2.43 9.68 -5.33
N SER A 39 -1.99 10.94 -5.39
CA SER A 39 -1.00 11.45 -4.43
C SER A 39 -1.53 11.48 -3.00
N ALA A 40 -2.79 11.92 -2.84
CA ALA A 40 -3.47 11.95 -1.54
C ALA A 40 -3.68 10.54 -0.99
N PHE A 41 -4.08 9.58 -1.84
CA PHE A 41 -4.25 8.18 -1.47
C PHE A 41 -2.94 7.55 -0.96
N LYS A 42 -1.84 7.72 -1.71
CA LYS A 42 -0.51 7.25 -1.29
C LYS A 42 -0.08 7.84 0.05
N LYS A 43 -0.25 9.15 0.23
CA LYS A 43 0.07 9.85 1.47
C LYS A 43 -0.78 9.35 2.64
N LYS A 44 -2.08 9.09 2.41
CA LYS A 44 -3.00 8.53 3.41
C LYS A 44 -2.49 7.18 3.92
N ILE A 45 -2.18 6.24 3.03
CA ILE A 45 -1.65 4.92 3.41
C ILE A 45 -0.34 5.04 4.20
N THR A 46 0.61 5.84 3.70
CA THR A 46 1.89 6.09 4.39
C THR A 46 1.69 6.65 5.80
N ASN A 47 0.77 7.60 5.97
CA ASN A 47 0.48 8.20 7.28
C ASN A 47 -0.19 7.21 8.23
N GLN A 48 -1.17 6.44 7.75
CA GLN A 48 -1.85 5.44 8.56
C GLN A 48 -0.88 4.37 9.08
N ILE A 49 0.06 3.90 8.25
CA ILE A 49 1.13 2.98 8.69
C ILE A 49 2.04 3.64 9.74
N LYS A 50 2.43 4.92 9.54
CA LYS A 50 3.22 5.66 10.53
C LYS A 50 2.48 5.81 11.87
N ASP A 51 1.16 5.97 11.85
CA ASP A 51 0.36 6.02 13.07
C ASP A 51 0.27 4.65 13.74
N LEU A 52 0.18 3.56 12.98
CA LEU A 52 0.27 2.20 13.52
C LEU A 52 1.63 1.93 14.19
N ASN A 53 2.74 2.46 13.66
CA ASN A 53 4.04 2.37 14.33
C ASN A 53 3.98 3.02 15.73
N LYS A 54 3.38 4.21 15.85
CA LYS A 54 3.24 4.93 17.13
C LYS A 54 2.38 4.15 18.13
N GLN A 55 1.35 3.45 17.65
CA GLN A 55 0.45 2.63 18.46
C GLN A 55 1.10 1.31 18.92
N ASN A 56 2.17 0.88 18.24
CA ASN A 56 2.88 -0.37 18.52
C ASN A 56 4.37 -0.11 18.82
N PRO A 57 4.72 0.66 19.87
CA PRO A 57 6.10 1.11 20.11
C PRO A 57 7.09 -0.02 20.46
N ARG A 58 6.59 -1.23 20.76
CA ARG A 58 7.42 -2.42 21.04
C ARG A 58 7.75 -3.23 19.79
N CYS A 59 7.14 -2.92 18.65
CA CYS A 59 7.43 -3.56 17.37
C CYS A 59 8.46 -2.73 16.60
N THR A 60 9.30 -3.38 15.79
CA THR A 60 10.19 -2.67 14.85
C THR A 60 9.34 -1.82 13.92
N PRO A 61 9.53 -0.49 13.88
CA PRO A 61 8.76 0.40 13.02
C PRO A 61 8.92 0.02 11.55
N LYS A 62 7.85 0.18 10.78
CA LYS A 62 7.91 0.04 9.32
C LYS A 62 8.08 1.40 8.65
N GLU A 63 8.89 1.47 7.61
CA GLU A 63 9.17 2.70 6.88
C GLU A 63 8.57 2.64 5.46
N PRO A 64 7.26 2.91 5.32
CA PRO A 64 6.59 2.79 4.03
C PRO A 64 7.10 3.84 3.03
N SER A 65 7.43 3.39 1.83
CA SER A 65 7.74 4.28 0.71
C SER A 65 7.16 3.75 -0.60
N TRP A 66 6.90 4.64 -1.55
CA TRP A 66 6.34 4.28 -2.85
C TRP A 66 7.43 4.31 -3.92
N TYR A 67 7.48 3.28 -4.75
CA TYR A 67 8.36 3.22 -5.92
C TYR A 67 7.54 3.03 -7.20
N ASN A 68 8.10 3.46 -8.33
CA ASN A 68 7.49 3.22 -9.62
C ASN A 68 7.69 1.75 -10.01
N ALA A 69 6.60 1.09 -10.40
CA ALA A 69 6.55 -0.31 -10.76
C ALA A 69 5.92 -0.49 -12.15
N GLY A 70 5.88 -1.74 -12.61
CA GLY A 70 5.21 -2.13 -13.86
C GLY A 70 5.90 -1.63 -15.12
N ASP A 71 5.29 -1.96 -16.26
CA ASP A 71 5.78 -1.50 -17.56
C ASP A 71 5.62 0.02 -17.70
N LYS A 72 6.63 0.68 -18.29
CA LYS A 72 6.69 2.14 -18.46
C LYS A 72 6.53 2.96 -17.17
N TYR A 73 6.79 2.37 -15.99
CA TYR A 73 6.75 3.06 -14.69
C TYR A 73 5.39 3.70 -14.36
N ARG A 74 4.30 3.07 -14.79
CA ARG A 74 2.94 3.61 -14.62
C ARG A 74 2.22 3.08 -13.40
N ASP A 75 2.74 2.01 -12.81
CA ASP A 75 2.22 1.42 -11.58
C ASP A 75 3.07 1.86 -10.38
N PHE A 76 2.60 1.55 -9.18
CA PHE A 76 3.32 1.87 -7.96
C PHE A 76 3.28 0.70 -6.99
N GLY A 77 4.43 0.36 -6.42
CA GLY A 77 4.52 -0.60 -5.34
C GLY A 77 4.78 0.10 -4.01
N LEU A 78 4.26 -0.48 -2.93
CA LEU A 78 4.60 -0.10 -1.57
C LEU A 78 5.80 -0.94 -1.10
N SER A 79 6.88 -0.28 -0.67
CA SER A 79 8.06 -0.91 -0.08
C SER A 79 8.16 -0.59 1.42
N GLY A 80 9.10 -1.24 2.12
CA GLY A 80 9.28 -1.10 3.56
C GLY A 80 8.26 -1.87 4.40
N ILE A 81 7.42 -2.68 3.76
CA ILE A 81 6.37 -3.50 4.36
C ILE A 81 6.56 -4.95 3.91
N GLU A 82 7.26 -5.75 4.72
CA GLU A 82 7.57 -7.15 4.38
C GLU A 82 6.36 -8.09 4.52
N CYS A 83 5.35 -7.73 5.31
CA CYS A 83 4.22 -8.62 5.62
C CYS A 83 3.15 -8.65 4.53
N VAL A 84 3.19 -7.74 3.55
CA VAL A 84 2.21 -7.68 2.46
C VAL A 84 2.75 -6.91 1.26
N MET A 85 2.57 -7.49 0.07
CA MET A 85 2.81 -6.81 -1.21
C MET A 85 1.55 -6.07 -1.65
N PHE A 86 1.66 -4.75 -1.77
CA PHE A 86 0.57 -3.87 -2.15
C PHE A 86 0.98 -3.00 -3.34
N TYR A 87 0.11 -2.94 -4.34
CA TYR A 87 0.32 -2.20 -5.58
C TYR A 87 -0.84 -1.26 -5.89
N ILE A 88 -0.55 -0.28 -6.73
CA ILE A 88 -1.54 0.56 -7.39
C ILE A 88 -1.27 0.46 -8.88
N HIS A 89 -2.21 -0.13 -9.63
CA HIS A 89 -2.09 -0.34 -11.06
C HIS A 89 -2.83 0.72 -11.85
N GLN A 90 -2.23 1.23 -12.92
CA GLN A 90 -2.95 2.06 -13.87
C GLN A 90 -3.96 1.22 -14.64
N ILE A 91 -5.20 1.68 -14.70
CA ILE A 91 -6.22 1.05 -15.56
C ILE A 91 -6.02 1.57 -16.98
N THR A 92 -5.50 0.72 -17.86
CA THR A 92 -5.52 0.93 -19.30
C THR A 92 -6.81 0.33 -19.87
N LYS A 93 -7.46 1.03 -20.80
CA LYS A 93 -8.52 0.39 -21.59
C LYS A 93 -7.89 -0.73 -22.40
N ILE A 94 -8.39 -1.95 -22.23
CA ILE A 94 -8.20 -3.00 -23.23
C ILE A 94 -9.09 -2.58 -24.40
N ASN A 95 -8.47 -2.29 -25.55
CA ASN A 95 -9.18 -2.03 -26.79
C ASN A 95 -9.79 -3.33 -27.32
#